data_AF-A0A5B7Y952-F1
#
_entry.id   AF-A0A5B7Y952-F1
#
_cell.length_a   1.000
_cell.length_b   1.000
_cell.length_c   1.000
_cell.angle_alpha   90.00
_cell.angle_beta   90.00
_cell.angle_gamma   90.00
#
_symmetry.space_group_name_H-M   'P 1'
#
loop_
_entity.id
_entity.type
_entity.pdbx_description
1 polymer ?
#
loop_
_entity_poly.entity_id
_entity_poly.type
_entity_poly.pdbx_seq_one_letter_code
_entity_poly.pdbx_strand_id
1 'polypeptide(L)'
;MKLPLVNNRQFGLASAQGGVQLNVIIAIVFATVLAGLIWYFDQSDPGFHRQALKKMATRLQHNAGYAHWQWQSEKQPPRIMMVHYDAQDREKSRRPLAMASFGYPRVADEDDACDTLWLQLLDEPMEVEGFRVKGRYVRGDLENGEAVNAYCRFSISSGDRFDYIIRTGKIDW
;
A
#
# COMPACT_ATOMS: atom_id res chain seq x y z
N MET A 1 60.49 10.31 -74.68
CA MET A 1 60.64 9.31 -73.59
C MET A 1 60.55 10.02 -72.23
N LYS A 2 59.36 10.04 -71.60
CA LYS A 2 59.12 9.78 -70.15
C LYS A 2 57.62 9.99 -69.84
N LEU A 3 57.17 9.19 -68.87
CA LEU A 3 55.82 8.68 -68.57
C LEU A 3 54.76 9.72 -68.15
N PRO A 4 53.46 9.33 -68.14
CA PRO A 4 52.35 10.19 -67.75
C PRO A 4 52.29 10.46 -66.24
N LEU A 5 51.69 11.61 -65.89
CA LEU A 5 51.40 12.01 -64.52
C LEU A 5 50.33 11.08 -63.92
N VAL A 6 50.67 10.53 -62.76
CA VAL A 6 49.81 9.71 -61.89
C VAL A 6 48.59 10.52 -61.48
N ASN A 7 47.41 9.99 -61.82
CA ASN A 7 46.11 10.48 -61.38
C ASN A 7 45.98 10.29 -59.86
N ASN A 8 45.96 11.41 -59.13
CA ASN A 8 45.88 11.44 -57.68
C ASN A 8 44.48 11.00 -57.23
N ARG A 9 44.45 10.10 -56.27
CA ARG A 9 43.25 9.54 -55.64
C ARG A 9 42.29 10.65 -55.22
N GLN A 10 41.08 10.66 -55.76
CA GLN A 10 39.93 11.16 -55.00
C GLN A 10 39.28 9.99 -54.28
N PHE A 11 39.75 9.77 -53.05
CA PHE A 11 38.95 9.15 -52.00
C PHE A 11 37.76 10.07 -51.74
N GLY A 12 36.57 9.60 -52.07
CA GLY A 12 35.35 10.38 -51.94
C GLY A 12 34.10 9.52 -51.74
N LEU A 13 34.19 8.48 -50.91
CA LEU A 13 33.02 7.79 -50.35
C LEU A 13 33.32 7.43 -48.89
N ALA A 14 33.32 8.43 -48.02
CA ALA A 14 33.07 8.22 -46.59
C ALA A 14 31.62 8.61 -46.34
N SER A 15 30.74 7.62 -46.49
CA SER A 15 29.33 7.70 -46.13
C SER A 15 29.19 8.04 -44.65
N ALA A 16 28.65 9.21 -44.34
CA ALA A 16 28.08 9.52 -43.04
C ALA A 16 26.80 8.66 -42.83
N GLN A 17 26.98 7.36 -42.56
CA GLN A 17 25.89 6.39 -42.34
C GLN A 17 25.97 5.67 -40.99
N GLY A 18 27.01 5.91 -40.17
CA GLY A 18 27.21 5.22 -38.89
C GLY A 18 26.32 5.69 -37.74
N GLY A 19 25.98 6.98 -37.67
CA GLY A 19 25.24 7.54 -36.53
C GLY A 19 23.74 7.23 -36.55
N VAL A 20 23.12 7.24 -37.74
CA VAL A 20 21.68 6.99 -37.89
C VAL A 20 21.35 5.51 -37.67
N GLN A 21 22.19 4.60 -38.17
CA GLN A 21 21.96 3.16 -37.99
C GLN A 21 22.10 2.73 -36.52
N LEU A 22 23.07 3.28 -35.78
CA LEU A 22 23.24 2.98 -34.35
C LEU A 22 22.05 3.44 -33.51
N ASN A 23 21.54 4.64 -33.76
CA ASN A 23 20.37 5.18 -33.03
C ASN A 23 19.10 4.35 -33.30
N VAL A 24 18.92 3.88 -34.54
CA VAL A 24 17.80 2.99 -34.91
C VAL A 24 17.89 1.65 -34.16
N ILE A 25 19.09 1.06 -34.09
CA ILE A 25 19.30 -0.20 -33.36
C ILE A 25 19.01 -0.02 -31.86
N ILE A 26 19.50 1.07 -31.25
CA ILE A 26 19.24 1.37 -29.84
C ILE A 26 17.73 1.55 -29.58
N ALA A 27 17.02 2.26 -30.47
CA ALA A 27 15.58 2.45 -30.34
C ALA A 27 14.80 1.13 -30.42
N ILE A 28 15.20 0.21 -31.30
CA ILE A 28 14.58 -1.12 -31.42
C ILE A 28 14.84 -1.94 -30.15
N VAL A 29 16.08 -1.99 -29.68
CA VAL A 29 16.41 -2.72 -28.44
C VAL A 29 15.63 -2.14 -27.27
N PHE A 30 15.60 -0.82 -27.12
CA PHE A 30 14.83 -0.16 -26.06
C PHE A 30 13.33 -0.49 -26.15
N ALA A 31 12.73 -0.43 -27.34
CA ALA A 31 11.32 -0.76 -27.54
C ALA A 31 11.02 -2.23 -27.22
N THR A 32 11.90 -3.16 -27.60
CA THR A 32 11.72 -4.60 -27.28
C THR A 32 11.82 -4.88 -25.79
N VAL A 33 12.79 -4.28 -25.10
CA VAL A 33 12.91 -4.40 -23.63
C VAL A 33 11.67 -3.80 -22.95
N LEU A 34 11.23 -2.61 -23.37
CA LEU A 34 10.10 -1.93 -22.76
C LEU A 34 8.78 -2.68 -23.01
N ALA A 35 8.58 -3.25 -24.19
CA ALA A 35 7.45 -4.13 -24.49
C ALA A 35 7.48 -5.42 -23.64
N GLY A 36 8.67 -6.01 -23.47
CA GLY A 36 8.86 -7.17 -22.58
C GLY A 36 8.53 -6.85 -21.12
N LEU A 37 8.97 -5.68 -20.65
CA LEU A 37 8.64 -5.20 -19.31
C LEU A 37 7.15 -4.95 -19.14
N ILE A 38 6.49 -4.28 -20.10
CA ILE A 38 5.03 -4.05 -20.05
C ILE A 38 4.29 -5.39 -19.96
N TRP A 39 4.63 -6.37 -20.82
CA TRP A 39 3.98 -7.68 -20.82
C TRP A 39 4.19 -8.44 -19.50
N TYR A 40 5.40 -8.35 -18.93
CA TYR A 40 5.72 -8.96 -17.64
C TYR A 40 4.98 -8.29 -16.47
N PHE A 41 4.91 -6.96 -16.45
CA PHE A 41 4.23 -6.20 -15.40
C PHE A 41 2.70 -6.28 -15.50
N ASP A 42 2.14 -6.33 -16.71
CA ASP A 42 0.70 -6.50 -16.95
C ASP A 42 0.17 -7.82 -16.35
N GLN A 43 0.95 -8.90 -16.45
CA GLN A 43 0.60 -10.19 -15.81
C GLN A 43 0.82 -10.24 -14.31
N SER A 44 1.51 -9.25 -13.73
CA SER A 44 1.79 -9.21 -12.30
C SER A 44 0.61 -8.66 -11.47
N ASP A 45 -0.48 -8.18 -12.10
CA ASP A 45 -1.42 -7.27 -11.43
C ASP A 45 -2.91 -7.68 -11.41
N PRO A 46 -3.24 -8.82 -10.77
CA PRO A 46 -4.50 -8.92 -10.03
C PRO A 46 -4.30 -9.16 -8.52
N GLY A 47 -3.05 -9.26 -8.05
CA GLY A 47 -2.73 -9.69 -6.68
C GLY A 47 -1.91 -8.70 -5.86
N PHE A 48 -1.31 -7.67 -6.45
CA PHE A 48 -0.43 -6.77 -5.73
C PHE A 48 -1.19 -5.91 -4.72
N HIS A 49 -2.25 -5.22 -5.16
CA HIS A 49 -3.08 -4.38 -4.29
C HIS A 49 -3.73 -5.18 -3.16
N ARG A 50 -4.25 -6.38 -3.47
CA ARG A 50 -4.82 -7.28 -2.47
C ARG A 50 -3.80 -7.70 -1.42
N GLN A 51 -2.56 -7.99 -1.82
CA GLN A 51 -1.49 -8.32 -0.89
C GLN A 51 -1.08 -7.14 -0.01
N ALA A 52 -1.01 -5.94 -0.58
CA ALA A 52 -0.71 -4.73 0.17
C ALA A 52 -1.82 -4.42 1.19
N LEU A 53 -3.09 -4.51 0.78
CA LEU A 53 -4.23 -4.35 1.68
C LEU A 53 -4.23 -5.42 2.78
N LYS A 54 -3.90 -6.67 2.44
CA LYS A 54 -3.74 -7.78 3.39
C LYS A 54 -2.64 -7.55 4.42
N LYS A 55 -1.53 -6.94 4.01
CA LYS A 55 -0.48 -6.53 4.95
C LYS A 55 -1.00 -5.50 5.95
N MET A 56 -1.76 -4.51 5.49
CA MET A 56 -2.34 -3.48 6.38
C MET A 56 -3.40 -4.06 7.31
N ALA A 57 -4.31 -4.89 6.79
CA ALA A 57 -5.27 -5.64 7.57
C ALA A 57 -4.56 -6.44 8.69
N THR A 58 -3.54 -7.23 8.34
CA THR A 58 -2.79 -8.03 9.33
C THR A 58 -2.14 -7.15 10.40
N ARG A 59 -1.53 -6.00 10.02
CA ARG A 59 -0.97 -5.04 10.99
C ARG A 59 -2.05 -4.45 11.89
N LEU A 60 -3.21 -4.11 11.33
CA LEU A 60 -4.33 -3.54 12.07
C LEU A 60 -4.84 -4.52 13.12
N GLN A 61 -5.04 -5.79 12.73
CA GLN A 61 -5.43 -6.86 13.66
C GLN A 61 -4.37 -7.08 14.75
N HIS A 62 -3.09 -7.08 14.37
CA HIS A 62 -1.99 -7.24 15.33
C HIS A 62 -1.97 -6.10 16.36
N ASN A 63 -2.08 -4.85 15.90
CA ASN A 63 -2.07 -3.67 16.77
C ASN A 63 -3.32 -3.60 17.65
N ALA A 64 -4.49 -4.01 17.14
CA ALA A 64 -5.69 -4.17 17.95
C ALA A 64 -5.53 -5.26 19.02
N GLY A 65 -4.87 -6.37 18.69
CA GLY A 65 -4.52 -7.42 19.66
C GLY A 65 -3.53 -6.95 20.71
N TYR A 66 -2.51 -6.17 20.33
CA TYR A 66 -1.58 -5.55 21.27
C TYR A 66 -2.30 -4.59 22.22
N ALA A 67 -3.17 -3.71 21.68
CA ALA A 67 -4.01 -2.82 22.46
C ALA A 67 -4.87 -3.57 23.48
N HIS A 68 -5.45 -4.70 23.06
CA HIS A 68 -6.23 -5.58 23.96
C HIS A 68 -5.37 -6.10 25.13
N TRP A 69 -4.18 -6.63 24.84
CA TRP A 69 -3.28 -7.14 25.88
C TRP A 69 -2.79 -6.06 26.84
N GLN A 70 -2.46 -4.87 26.32
CA GLN A 70 -2.08 -3.73 27.15
C GLN A 70 -3.25 -3.27 28.04
N TRP A 71 -4.45 -3.18 27.49
CA TRP A 71 -5.65 -2.83 28.26
C TRP A 71 -5.91 -3.83 29.39
N GLN A 72 -5.75 -5.13 29.14
CA GLN A 72 -5.88 -6.15 30.17
C GLN A 72 -4.81 -6.00 31.28
N SER A 73 -3.56 -5.72 30.92
CA SER A 73 -2.46 -5.58 31.89
C SER A 73 -2.55 -4.30 32.73
N GLU A 74 -3.11 -3.22 32.16
CA GLU A 74 -3.27 -1.92 32.81
C GLU A 74 -4.54 -1.80 33.67
N LYS A 75 -5.22 -2.91 33.97
CA LYS A 75 -6.50 -2.96 34.73
C LYS A 75 -7.64 -2.23 34.01
N GLN A 76 -7.74 -2.45 32.70
CA GLN A 76 -8.89 -2.09 31.90
C GLN A 76 -9.23 -0.58 31.88
N PRO A 77 -8.26 0.31 31.64
CA PRO A 77 -8.53 1.74 31.63
C PRO A 77 -9.43 2.12 30.44
N PRO A 78 -10.18 3.23 30.52
CA PRO A 78 -11.03 3.69 29.42
C PRO A 78 -10.23 4.15 28.20
N ARG A 79 -8.93 4.44 28.37
CA ARG A 79 -7.99 4.81 27.31
C ARG A 79 -6.62 4.23 27.61
N ILE A 80 -5.90 3.80 26.58
CA ILE A 80 -4.49 3.40 26.63
C ILE A 80 -3.65 4.30 25.74
N MET A 81 -2.34 4.30 25.92
CA MET A 81 -1.41 4.96 25.00
C MET A 81 -0.75 3.95 24.08
N MET A 82 -1.08 4.02 22.79
CA MET A 82 -0.42 3.23 21.74
C MET A 82 0.87 3.92 21.33
N VAL A 83 1.95 3.14 21.27
CA VAL A 83 3.26 3.59 20.78
C VAL A 83 3.50 2.93 19.43
N HIS A 84 3.84 3.73 18.42
CA HIS A 84 4.18 3.25 17.09
C HIS A 84 5.68 3.38 16.87
N TYR A 85 6.27 2.36 16.26
CA TYR A 85 7.70 2.30 15.98
C TYR A 85 7.97 2.42 14.47
N ASP A 86 9.10 3.02 14.12
CA ASP A 86 9.61 3.06 12.75
C ASP A 86 10.33 1.75 12.38
N ALA A 87 10.84 1.66 11.15
CA ALA A 87 11.54 0.47 10.68
C ALA A 87 12.90 0.24 11.37
N GLN A 88 13.40 1.23 12.12
CA GLN A 88 14.64 1.16 12.90
C GLN A 88 14.35 0.94 14.40
N ASP A 89 13.13 0.52 14.76
CA ASP A 89 12.68 0.27 16.13
C ASP A 89 12.73 1.52 17.04
N ARG A 90 12.67 2.70 16.45
CA ARG A 90 12.56 3.95 17.20
C ARG A 90 11.10 4.35 17.29
N GLU A 91 10.73 4.94 18.42
CA GLU A 91 9.41 5.49 18.58
C GLU A 91 9.15 6.57 17.51
N LYS A 92 8.16 6.31 16.64
CA LYS A 92 7.67 7.20 15.60
C LYS A 92 6.63 8.15 16.16
N SER A 93 5.68 7.63 16.93
CA SER A 93 4.58 8.42 17.48
C SER A 93 3.92 7.73 18.68
N ARG A 94 3.14 8.51 19.44
CA ARG A 94 2.23 7.99 20.48
C ARG A 94 0.84 8.55 20.26
N ARG A 95 -0.18 7.70 20.34
CA ARG A 95 -1.59 8.10 20.16
C ARG A 95 -2.46 7.55 21.28
N PRO A 96 -3.33 8.39 21.90
CA PRO A 96 -4.28 7.91 22.88
C PRO A 96 -5.41 7.14 22.20
N LEU A 97 -5.56 5.88 22.56
CA LEU A 97 -6.57 4.98 22.01
C LEU A 97 -7.68 4.74 23.04
N ALA A 98 -8.92 5.08 22.69
CA ALA A 98 -10.07 4.80 23.55
C ALA A 98 -10.43 3.31 23.46
N MET A 99 -10.71 2.69 24.60
CA MET A 99 -11.02 1.25 24.68
C MET A 99 -12.49 1.05 25.06
N ALA A 100 -13.13 0.07 24.43
CA ALA A 100 -14.46 -0.36 24.81
C ALA A 100 -14.42 -1.31 26.02
N SER A 101 -15.58 -1.54 26.65
CA SER A 101 -15.74 -2.47 27.80
C SER A 101 -15.29 -3.89 27.48
N PHE A 102 -15.45 -4.33 26.23
CA PHE A 102 -15.02 -5.65 25.73
C PHE A 102 -13.51 -5.72 25.39
N GLY A 103 -12.74 -4.66 25.68
CA GLY A 103 -11.28 -4.69 25.62
C GLY A 103 -10.67 -4.49 24.24
N TYR A 104 -11.43 -4.07 23.24
CA TYR A 104 -10.93 -3.68 21.92
C TYR A 104 -11.10 -2.17 21.70
N PRO A 105 -10.40 -1.59 20.70
CA PRO A 105 -10.56 -0.19 20.33
C PRO A 105 -12.02 0.23 20.21
N ARG A 106 -12.39 1.33 20.86
CA ARG A 106 -13.73 1.91 20.75
C ARG A 106 -13.85 2.61 19.40
N VAL A 107 -14.93 2.33 18.69
CA VAL A 107 -15.31 2.99 17.44
C VAL A 107 -16.65 3.66 17.66
N ALA A 108 -16.73 4.97 17.37
CA ALA A 108 -17.99 5.71 17.40
C ALA A 108 -18.90 5.28 16.24
N ASP A 109 -20.21 5.47 16.38
CA ASP A 109 -21.19 5.26 15.31
C ASP A 109 -21.27 6.51 14.41
N GLU A 110 -20.11 6.92 13.89
CA GLU A 110 -19.92 8.10 13.04
C GLU A 110 -19.23 7.69 11.73
N ASP A 111 -19.47 8.43 10.65
CA ASP A 111 -19.01 8.07 9.31
C ASP A 111 -17.48 7.98 9.19
N ASP A 112 -16.74 8.78 9.97
CA ASP A 112 -15.27 8.87 9.98
C ASP A 112 -14.61 8.09 11.13
N ALA A 113 -15.40 7.38 11.96
CA ALA A 113 -14.88 6.65 13.10
C ALA A 113 -13.91 5.53 12.70
N CYS A 114 -14.17 4.87 11.55
CA CYS A 114 -13.28 3.85 11.02
C CYS A 114 -11.98 4.41 10.43
N ASP A 115 -12.02 5.63 9.88
CA ASP A 115 -10.82 6.33 9.41
C ASP A 115 -9.94 6.74 10.60
N THR A 116 -10.58 7.18 11.68
CA THR A 116 -9.90 7.47 12.95
C THR A 116 -9.28 6.20 13.55
N LEU A 117 -10.02 5.08 13.56
CA LEU A 117 -9.50 3.79 14.02
C LEU A 117 -8.25 3.37 13.23
N TRP A 118 -8.30 3.49 11.89
CA TRP A 118 -7.15 3.19 11.03
C TRP A 118 -5.93 4.02 11.42
N LEU A 119 -6.10 5.34 11.53
CA LEU A 119 -5.02 6.25 11.92
C LEU A 119 -4.46 5.96 13.31
N GLN A 120 -5.32 5.61 14.27
CA GLN A 120 -4.90 5.30 15.64
C GLN A 120 -4.18 3.95 15.75
N LEU A 121 -4.58 2.95 14.96
CA LEU A 121 -3.97 1.63 15.02
C LEU A 121 -2.73 1.52 14.14
N LEU A 122 -2.72 2.15 12.96
CA LEU A 122 -1.63 1.98 12.00
C LEU A 122 -0.63 3.14 12.01
N ASP A 123 -1.03 4.35 12.43
CA ASP A 123 -0.24 5.58 12.26
C ASP A 123 0.22 5.78 10.80
N GLU A 124 -0.66 5.44 9.86
CA GLU A 124 -0.49 5.58 8.42
C GLU A 124 -1.67 6.32 7.81
N PRO A 125 -1.48 7.08 6.72
CA PRO A 125 -2.58 7.68 5.98
C PRO A 125 -3.56 6.60 5.47
N MET A 126 -4.78 7.03 5.11
CA MET A 126 -5.81 6.19 4.49
C MET A 126 -5.45 5.89 3.02
N GLU A 127 -4.28 5.28 2.80
CA GLU A 127 -3.73 4.97 1.50
C GLU A 127 -2.88 3.70 1.56
N VAL A 128 -2.97 2.88 0.52
CA VAL A 128 -2.15 1.67 0.35
C VAL A 128 -1.66 1.63 -1.08
N GLU A 129 -0.34 1.72 -1.28
CA GLU A 129 0.31 1.66 -2.61
C GLU A 129 -0.28 2.66 -3.63
N GLY A 130 -0.58 3.89 -3.20
CA GLY A 130 -1.18 4.92 -4.06
C GLY A 130 -2.70 4.85 -4.21
N PHE A 131 -3.36 3.84 -3.60
CA PHE A 131 -4.81 3.71 -3.60
C PHE A 131 -5.40 4.23 -2.31
N ARG A 132 -6.36 5.17 -2.44
CA ARG A 132 -7.11 5.66 -1.29
C ARG A 132 -7.92 4.53 -0.66
N VAL A 133 -7.72 4.34 0.64
CA VAL A 133 -8.56 3.49 1.49
C VAL A 133 -9.75 4.32 1.95
N LYS A 134 -10.94 3.72 1.97
CA LYS A 134 -12.12 4.29 2.60
C LYS A 134 -12.58 3.38 3.73
N GLY A 135 -12.63 3.91 4.94
CA GLY A 135 -13.31 3.29 6.07
C GLY A 135 -14.81 3.60 6.02
N ARG A 136 -15.62 2.64 6.43
CA ARG A 136 -17.06 2.82 6.61
C ARG A 136 -17.49 2.06 7.85
N TYR A 137 -18.15 2.75 8.76
CA TYR A 137 -18.82 2.10 9.87
C TYR A 137 -20.07 1.38 9.34
N VAL A 138 -20.19 0.08 9.65
CA VAL A 138 -21.40 -0.68 9.38
C VAL A 138 -22.02 -1.06 10.72
N ARG A 139 -23.19 -0.46 10.98
CA ARG A 139 -23.97 -0.73 12.19
C ARG A 139 -24.42 -2.19 12.18
N GLY A 140 -24.20 -2.85 13.32
CA GLY A 140 -24.76 -4.16 13.63
C GLY A 140 -26.10 -4.07 14.35
N ASP A 141 -26.71 -5.22 14.56
CA ASP A 141 -27.81 -5.41 15.49
C ASP A 141 -27.39 -5.04 16.92
N LEU A 142 -28.29 -4.35 17.61
CA LEU A 142 -28.12 -3.97 19.00
C LEU A 142 -28.66 -5.07 19.90
N GLU A 143 -27.83 -5.55 20.82
CA GLU A 143 -28.25 -6.41 21.92
C GLU A 143 -27.86 -5.72 23.23
N ASN A 144 -28.84 -5.48 24.11
CA ASN A 144 -28.66 -4.69 25.34
C ASN A 144 -28.06 -3.29 25.12
N GLY A 145 -28.33 -2.67 23.96
CA GLY A 145 -27.82 -1.34 23.62
C GLY A 145 -26.39 -1.32 23.07
N GLU A 146 -25.75 -2.49 22.88
CA GLU A 146 -24.43 -2.62 22.28
C GLU A 146 -24.52 -3.30 20.91
N ALA A 147 -23.77 -2.81 19.92
CA ALA A 147 -23.75 -3.38 18.58
C ALA A 147 -22.91 -4.67 18.54
N VAL A 148 -23.58 -5.81 18.43
CA VAL A 148 -23.02 -7.18 18.55
C VAL A 148 -22.15 -7.55 17.35
N ASN A 149 -22.55 -7.10 16.17
CA ASN A 149 -21.97 -7.40 14.87
C ASN A 149 -21.64 -6.12 14.10
N ALA A 150 -21.36 -5.00 14.79
CA ALA A 150 -20.82 -3.83 14.11
C ALA A 150 -19.38 -4.08 13.66
N TYR A 151 -19.04 -3.55 12.48
CA TYR A 151 -17.72 -3.68 11.90
C TYR A 151 -17.31 -2.44 11.11
N CYS A 152 -16.00 -2.26 10.98
CA CYS A 152 -15.41 -1.27 10.08
C CYS A 152 -15.04 -1.95 8.77
N ARG A 153 -15.66 -1.52 7.66
CA ARG A 153 -15.29 -1.97 6.32
C ARG A 153 -14.24 -1.04 5.74
N PHE A 154 -13.07 -1.59 5.41
CA PHE A 154 -12.03 -0.88 4.69
C PHE A 154 -12.00 -1.37 3.25
N SER A 155 -12.04 -0.45 2.30
CA SER A 155 -12.08 -0.76 0.87
C SER A 155 -11.14 0.14 0.08
N ILE A 156 -10.57 -0.39 -0.99
CA ILE A 156 -9.77 0.35 -1.96
C ILE A 156 -10.49 0.42 -3.31
N SER A 157 -10.13 1.37 -4.17
CA SER A 157 -10.83 1.59 -5.44
C SER A 157 -10.68 0.45 -6.46
N SER A 158 -9.74 -0.50 -6.25
CA SER A 158 -9.66 -1.74 -7.04
C SER A 158 -10.81 -2.71 -6.77
N GLY A 159 -11.58 -2.51 -5.69
CA GLY A 159 -12.70 -3.36 -5.29
C GLY A 159 -12.37 -4.32 -4.13
N ASP A 160 -11.09 -4.50 -3.79
CA ASP A 160 -10.69 -5.27 -2.61
C ASP A 160 -11.16 -4.59 -1.32
N ARG A 161 -11.56 -5.40 -0.34
CA ARG A 161 -12.03 -4.94 0.96
C ARG A 161 -11.74 -5.96 2.06
N PHE A 162 -11.82 -5.50 3.30
CA PHE A 162 -11.89 -6.36 4.48
C PHE A 162 -12.72 -5.68 5.56
N ASP A 163 -13.29 -6.49 6.45
CA ASP A 163 -14.14 -6.07 7.56
C ASP A 163 -13.41 -6.33 8.89
N TYR A 164 -13.26 -5.28 9.70
CA TYR A 164 -12.76 -5.37 11.07
C TYR A 164 -13.93 -5.46 12.05
N ILE A 165 -14.08 -6.61 12.72
CA ILE A 165 -15.15 -6.87 13.67
C ILE A 165 -14.82 -6.17 14.99
N ILE A 166 -15.51 -5.07 15.28
CA ILE A 166 -15.17 -4.15 16.38
C ILE A 166 -15.10 -4.87 17.73
N ARG A 167 -16.06 -5.76 17.99
CA ARG A 167 -16.16 -6.49 19.26
C ARG A 167 -15.01 -7.47 19.52
N THR A 168 -14.39 -8.01 18.47
CA THR A 168 -13.44 -9.14 18.60
C THR A 168 -12.05 -8.82 18.06
N GLY A 169 -11.88 -7.66 17.41
CA GLY A 169 -10.66 -7.29 16.71
C GLY A 169 -10.27 -8.21 15.54
N LYS A 170 -11.14 -9.14 15.14
CA LYS A 170 -10.89 -10.07 14.02
C LYS A 170 -11.11 -9.39 12.68
N ILE A 171 -10.46 -9.92 11.66
CA ILE A 171 -10.62 -9.50 10.26
C ILE A 171 -11.34 -10.57 9.47
N ASP A 172 -12.30 -10.13 8.66
CA ASP A 172 -13.02 -10.91 7.66
C ASP A 172 -12.77 -10.31 6.26
N TRP A 173 -12.78 -11.13 5.21
CA TRP A 173 -12.37 -10.75 3.85
C TRP A 173 -13.54 -10.74 2.87
#